data_AF-A0A942R3N7-F1
#
_entry.id   AF-A0A942R3N7-F1
#
_cell.length_a   1.000
_cell.length_b   1.000
_cell.length_c   1.000
_cell.angle_alpha   90.00
_cell.angle_beta   90.00
_cell.angle_gamma   90.00
#
_symmetry.space_group_name_H-M   'P 1'
#
loop_
_entity.id
_entity.type
_entity.pdbx_description
1 polymer ?
#
loop_
_entity_poly.entity_id
_entity_poly.type
_entity_poly.pdbx_seq_one_letter_code
_entity_poly.pdbx_strand_id
1 'polypeptide(L)'
;MKKFVFILGIIFLLSNIYAYDKTMIVRVYVNNYEQLSKRIDFKYTNIDIAGARLNEWYELVVPQQDYPTVLRLGLNHEIVVADLESVKDDLRGQYRS
;
A
#
# COMPACT_ATOMS: atom_id res chain seq x y z
N MET A 1 40.50 16.42 -4.83
CA MET A 1 39.86 15.29 -5.55
C MET A 1 39.21 14.27 -4.61
N LYS A 2 39.91 13.70 -3.62
CA LYS A 2 39.35 12.69 -2.69
C LYS A 2 38.07 13.14 -1.95
N LYS A 3 38.00 14.39 -1.50
CA LYS A 3 36.81 14.96 -0.83
C LYS A 3 35.59 15.10 -1.76
N PHE A 4 35.83 15.35 -3.05
CA PHE A 4 34.76 15.54 -4.04
C PHE A 4 34.13 14.21 -4.44
N VAL A 5 34.96 13.16 -4.60
CA VAL A 5 34.49 11.78 -4.83
C VAL A 5 33.67 11.28 -3.63
N PHE A 6 34.08 11.62 -2.41
CA PHE A 6 33.36 11.26 -1.20
C PHE A 6 31.97 11.92 -1.11
N ILE A 7 31.87 13.22 -1.42
CA ILE A 7 30.59 13.95 -1.46
C ILE A 7 29.66 13.37 -2.54
N LEU A 8 30.19 13.06 -3.72
CA LEU A 8 29.40 12.46 -4.80
C LEU A 8 28.84 11.08 -4.43
N GLY A 9 29.63 10.28 -3.70
CA GLY A 9 29.19 9.00 -3.15
C GLY A 9 28.05 9.12 -2.13
N ILE A 10 28.09 10.13 -1.26
CA ILE A 10 27.02 10.39 -0.28
C ILE A 10 25.72 10.79 -0.98
N ILE A 11 25.79 11.65 -2.01
CA ILE A 11 24.60 12.09 -2.76
C ILE A 11 23.92 10.91 -3.47
N PHE A 12 24.71 9.98 -4.04
CA PHE A 12 24.19 8.77 -4.68
C PHE A 12 23.54 7.79 -3.69
N LEU A 13 24.01 7.74 -2.44
CA LEU A 13 23.37 6.95 -1.39
C LEU A 13 22.03 7.56 -0.95
N LEU A 14 21.96 8.90 -0.87
CA LEU A 14 20.75 9.60 -0.45
C LEU A 14 19.64 9.61 -1.52
N SER A 15 19.98 9.49 -2.81
CA SER A 15 18.98 9.48 -3.88
C SER A 15 18.05 8.26 -3.89
N ASN A 16 18.42 7.18 -3.18
CA ASN A 16 17.59 5.98 -3.05
C ASN A 16 16.48 6.09 -1.98
N ILE A 17 16.45 7.19 -1.20
CA ILE A 17 15.48 7.35 -0.10
C ILE A 17 14.10 7.80 -0.62
N TYR A 18 14.00 8.27 -1.87
CA TYR A 18 12.75 8.72 -2.48
C TYR A 18 12.00 7.61 -3.24
N ALA A 19 12.08 6.37 -2.79
CA ALA A 19 11.17 5.34 -3.27
C ALA A 19 9.75 5.72 -2.82
N TYR A 20 8.94 6.15 -3.79
CA TYR A 20 7.53 6.50 -3.65
C TYR A 20 6.79 5.36 -2.91
N ASP A 21 6.34 5.60 -1.68
CA ASP A 21 5.47 4.67 -0.97
C ASP A 21 4.06 4.81 -1.53
N LYS A 22 3.76 4.03 -2.58
CA LYS A 22 2.42 4.01 -3.17
C LYS A 22 1.49 3.28 -2.22
N THR A 23 0.32 3.85 -1.98
CA THR A 23 -0.76 3.18 -1.25
C THR A 23 -1.75 2.57 -2.25
N MET A 24 -2.13 1.33 -2.01
CA MET A 24 -3.04 0.54 -2.84
C MET A 24 -4.35 0.26 -2.09
N ILE A 25 -5.44 0.05 -2.83
CA ILE A 25 -6.65 -0.58 -2.30
C ILE A 25 -6.72 -2.00 -2.85
N VAL A 26 -6.69 -2.98 -1.96
CA VAL A 26 -6.73 -4.40 -2.31
C VAL A 26 -7.99 -5.01 -1.71
N ARG A 27 -8.83 -5.62 -2.54
CA ARG A 27 -9.99 -6.37 -2.08
C ARG A 27 -9.58 -7.82 -1.85
N VAL A 28 -9.84 -8.33 -0.65
CA VAL A 28 -9.63 -9.73 -0.27
C VAL A 28 -10.98 -10.40 -0.04
N TYR A 29 -11.17 -11.57 -0.65
CA TYR A 29 -12.41 -12.33 -0.55
C TYR A 29 -12.35 -13.27 0.66
N VAL A 30 -13.22 -13.01 1.64
CA VAL A 30 -13.27 -13.74 2.91
C VAL A 30 -14.64 -13.60 3.54
N ASN A 31 -15.16 -14.69 4.11
CA ASN A 31 -16.54 -14.76 4.58
C ASN A 31 -16.81 -13.90 5.81
N ASN A 32 -15.80 -13.58 6.62
CA ASN A 32 -15.98 -12.74 7.80
C ASN A 32 -14.66 -12.15 8.28
N TYR A 33 -14.78 -11.12 9.12
CA TYR A 33 -13.67 -10.41 9.72
C TYR A 33 -12.78 -11.32 10.57
N GLU A 34 -13.34 -12.31 11.26
CA GLU A 34 -12.58 -13.22 12.11
C GLU A 34 -11.55 -14.03 11.31
N GLN A 35 -11.92 -14.50 10.12
CA GLN A 35 -10.98 -15.18 9.22
C GLN A 35 -9.88 -14.26 8.71
N LEU A 36 -10.19 -12.98 8.51
CA LEU A 36 -9.21 -11.97 8.07
C LEU A 36 -8.23 -11.62 9.19
N SER A 37 -8.72 -11.33 10.39
CA SER A 37 -7.90 -10.94 11.55
C SER A 37 -7.05 -12.07 12.11
N LYS A 38 -7.38 -13.33 11.83
CA LYS A 38 -6.50 -14.48 12.11
C LYS A 38 -5.30 -14.56 11.16
N ARG A 39 -5.35 -13.92 10.00
CA ARG A 39 -4.29 -13.97 8.97
C ARG A 39 -3.47 -12.68 8.90
N ILE A 40 -4.07 -11.54 9.21
CA ILE A 40 -3.42 -10.24 9.27
C ILE A 40 -3.40 -9.76 10.72
N ASP A 41 -2.19 -9.55 11.24
CA ASP A 41 -2.04 -8.80 12.48
C ASP A 41 -2.01 -7.29 12.17
N PHE A 42 -3.20 -6.69 12.16
CA PHE A 42 -3.39 -5.25 11.91
C PHE A 42 -2.62 -4.36 12.89
N LYS A 43 -2.20 -4.88 14.05
CA LYS A 43 -1.45 -4.10 15.04
C LYS A 43 0.01 -3.86 14.65
N TYR A 44 0.59 -4.76 13.86
CA TYR A 44 2.01 -4.71 13.47
C TYR A 44 2.21 -4.48 11.96
N THR A 45 1.16 -4.05 11.28
CA THR A 45 1.19 -3.70 9.85
C THR A 45 0.63 -2.30 9.67
N ASN A 46 0.97 -1.65 8.55
CA ASN A 46 0.36 -0.38 8.15
C ASN A 46 -0.86 -0.63 7.25
N ILE A 47 -1.50 -1.79 7.40
CA ILE A 47 -2.68 -2.18 6.63
C ILE A 47 -3.91 -1.73 7.39
N ASP A 48 -4.81 -1.02 6.73
CA ASP A 48 -6.10 -0.60 7.29
C ASP A 48 -7.27 -1.18 6.49
N ILE A 49 -8.48 -1.17 7.06
CA ILE A 49 -9.70 -1.56 6.35
C ILE A 49 -10.37 -0.31 5.78
N ALA A 50 -10.50 -0.24 4.45
CA ALA A 50 -11.18 0.83 3.74
C ALA A 50 -12.69 0.59 3.63
N GLY A 51 -13.11 -0.67 3.51
CA GLY A 51 -14.48 -1.04 3.24
C GLY A 51 -14.73 -2.54 3.40
N ALA A 52 -16.00 -2.92 3.44
CA ALA A 52 -16.37 -4.32 3.54
C ALA A 52 -17.74 -4.57 2.94
N ARG A 53 -17.92 -5.78 2.42
CA ARG A 53 -19.21 -6.38 2.12
C ARG A 53 -19.32 -7.70 2.87
N LEU A 54 -20.22 -7.74 3.85
CA LEU A 54 -20.39 -8.87 4.76
C LEU A 54 -20.59 -10.17 3.96
N ASN A 55 -19.92 -11.24 4.40
CA ASN A 55 -19.94 -12.56 3.74
C ASN A 55 -19.37 -12.60 2.32
N GLU A 56 -18.72 -11.54 1.85
CA GLU A 56 -18.15 -11.49 0.50
C GLU A 56 -16.68 -11.07 0.53
N TRP A 57 -16.37 -9.85 0.98
CA TRP A 57 -15.01 -9.30 0.88
C TRP A 57 -14.73 -8.14 1.83
N TYR A 58 -13.45 -7.84 2.00
CA TYR A 58 -12.93 -6.67 2.68
C TYR A 58 -11.95 -5.93 1.77
N GLU A 59 -12.03 -4.61 1.75
CA GLU A 59 -11.06 -3.74 1.07
C GLU A 59 -10.04 -3.25 2.08
N LEU A 60 -8.77 -3.42 1.72
CA LEU A 60 -7.63 -3.08 2.54
C LEU A 60 -6.89 -1.90 1.91
N VAL A 61 -6.58 -0.89 2.71
CA VAL A 61 -5.56 0.10 2.40
C VAL A 61 -4.21 -0.54 2.68
N VAL A 62 -3.39 -0.69 1.65
CA VAL A 62 -2.15 -1.46 1.74
C VAL A 62 -1.01 -0.62 1.16
N PRO A 63 0.00 -0.24 1.96
CA PRO A 63 1.24 0.30 1.43
C PRO A 63 1.89 -0.71 0.50
N GLN A 64 2.48 -0.26 -0.61
CA GLN A 64 3.02 -1.17 -1.63
C GLN A 64 4.07 -2.14 -1.05
N GLN A 65 4.85 -1.69 -0.05
CA GLN A 65 5.81 -2.52 0.67
C GLN A 65 5.17 -3.67 1.47
N ASP A 66 3.91 -3.51 1.90
CA ASP A 66 3.16 -4.49 2.68
C ASP A 66 2.28 -5.39 1.81
N TYR A 67 2.16 -5.12 0.50
CA TYR A 67 1.42 -5.97 -0.43
C TYR A 67 1.85 -7.45 -0.44
N PRO A 68 3.14 -7.81 -0.30
CA PRO A 68 3.55 -9.21 -0.15
C PRO A 68 2.91 -9.91 1.07
N THR A 69 2.56 -9.17 2.13
CA THR A 69 1.82 -9.73 3.27
C THR A 69 0.44 -10.19 2.85
N VAL A 70 -0.26 -9.42 1.99
CA VAL A 70 -1.57 -9.78 1.45
C VAL A 70 -1.50 -11.02 0.56
N LEU A 71 -0.47 -11.11 -0.29
CA LEU A 71 -0.25 -12.29 -1.13
C LEU A 71 -0.05 -13.56 -0.31
N ARG A 72 0.70 -13.48 0.79
CA ARG A 72 0.96 -14.60 1.70
C ARG A 72 -0.28 -15.12 2.43
N LEU A 73 -1.37 -14.35 2.47
CA LEU A 73 -2.60 -14.79 3.10
C LEU A 73 -3.23 -15.99 2.37
N GLY A 74 -2.89 -16.22 1.10
CA GLY A 74 -3.50 -17.29 0.31
C GLY A 74 -5.01 -17.10 0.11
N LEU A 75 -5.48 -15.85 0.19
CA LEU A 75 -6.86 -15.46 -0.09
C LEU A 75 -6.96 -15.01 -1.55
N ASN A 76 -8.12 -15.27 -2.16
CA ASN A 76 -8.46 -14.63 -3.43
C ASN A 76 -8.48 -13.12 -3.21
N HIS A 77 -7.87 -12.38 -4.14
CA HIS A 77 -7.76 -10.94 -4.02
C HIS A 77 -7.71 -10.27 -5.40
N GLU A 78 -8.02 -8.98 -5.43
CA GLU A 78 -7.87 -8.11 -6.60
C GLU A 78 -7.38 -6.72 -6.17
N ILE A 79 -6.62 -6.06 -7.02
CA ILE A 79 -6.20 -4.67 -6.81
C ILE A 79 -7.33 -3.79 -7.36
N VAL A 80 -8.03 -3.09 -6.46
CA VAL A 80 -9.11 -2.15 -6.82
C VAL A 80 -8.52 -0.81 -7.25
N VAL A 81 -7.50 -0.35 -6.52
CA VAL A 81 -6.77 0.89 -6.82
C VAL A 81 -5.28 0.61 -6.67
N ALA A 82 -4.51 0.83 -7.74
CA ALA A 82 -3.06 0.59 -7.74
C ALA A 82 -2.24 1.78 -7.21
N ASP A 83 -2.81 3.00 -7.27
CA ASP A 83 -2.17 4.23 -6.80
C ASP A 83 -3.24 5.17 -6.24
N LEU A 84 -3.45 5.11 -4.93
CA LEU A 84 -4.49 5.89 -4.26
C LEU A 84 -4.22 7.39 -4.33
N GLU A 85 -2.96 7.81 -4.30
CA GLU A 85 -2.61 9.23 -4.37
C GLU A 85 -2.87 9.80 -5.75
N SER A 86 -2.54 9.05 -6.82
CA SER A 86 -2.90 9.45 -8.19
C SER A 86 -4.40 9.67 -8.35
N VAL A 87 -5.23 8.76 -7.83
CA VAL A 87 -6.70 8.90 -7.89
C VAL A 87 -7.20 10.10 -7.09
N LYS A 88 -6.61 10.38 -5.92
CA LYS A 88 -6.98 11.56 -5.11
C LYS A 88 -6.67 12.86 -5.83
N ASP A 89 -5.54 12.92 -6.53
CA ASP A 89 -5.14 14.12 -7.28
C ASP A 89 -6.03 14.36 -8.49
N ASP A 90 -6.44 13.30 -9.21
CA ASP A 90 -7.43 13.39 -10.29
C ASP A 90 -8.76 13.95 -9.79
N LEU A 91 -9.26 13.47 -8.65
CA LEU A 91 -10.50 13.95 -8.04
C LEU A 91 -10.40 15.40 -7.56
N ARG A 92 -9.26 15.81 -7.00
CA ARG A 92 -9.01 17.20 -6.59
C ARG A 92 -8.98 18.15 -7.79
N GLY A 93 -8.42 17.71 -8.91
CA GLY A 93 -8.43 18.45 -10.17
C GLY A 93 -9.84 18.71 -10.70
N GLN A 94 -10.73 17.71 -10.56
CA GLN A 94 -12.14 17.81 -10.98
C GLN A 94 -12.95 18.76 -10.08
N TYR A 95 -12.70 18.77 -8.77
CA TYR A 95 -13.41 19.65 -7.82
C TYR A 95 -13.09 21.15 -7.98
N ARG A 96 -12.01 21.49 -8.69
CA ARG A 96 -11.56 22.87 -8.90
C ARG A 96 -11.91 23.44 -10.28
N SER A 97 -12.62 22.69 -11.12
CA SER A 97 -13.25 23.18 -12.37
C SER A 97 -14.67 23.64 -12.11
#